data_AF-A0A7L3AVP8-F1
#
_entry.id   AF-A0A7L3AVP8-F1
#
_cell.length_a   1.000
_cell.length_b   1.000
_cell.length_c   1.000
_cell.angle_alpha   90.00
_cell.angle_beta   90.00
_cell.angle_gamma   90.00
#
_symmetry.space_group_name_H-M   'P 1'
#
loop_
_entity.id
_entity.type
_entity.pdbx_description
1 polymer ?
#
loop_
_entity_poly.entity_id
_entity_poly.type
_entity_poly.pdbx_seq_one_letter_code
_entity_poly.pdbx_strand_id
1 'polypeptide(L)'
;DEQIERERTSRRLSGGCCALAAIYLLGKFYVANAGDSRAIIIRNGEIIPMSREFTPETERQRLQFLAFLRPELLGKEFTHLEFPRRVQPKELGRKMLYRDQNMNGWAYKKIEEADLKFPLIYGEGKKARVMATIGVTRGLGDHDLKVFSSNIHIKPFLSCFPEVRVYDLTEYEHCPDDVLVLGTDGLWDVTNDKEVASVVMEVLTSYEPNDPCRYTVVAQELVVRSRGMLKERGWRLANDKLGSGDDISVFVIPLGGPGNYT
;
A
#
# COMPACT_ATOMS: atom_id res chain seq x y z
N ASP A 1 0.31 -17.61 4.71
CA ASP A 1 1.36 -17.14 5.63
C ASP A 1 1.98 -18.29 6.42
N GLU A 2 1.20 -19.09 7.14
CA GLU A 2 1.70 -20.25 7.92
C GLU A 2 2.50 -21.27 7.10
N GLN A 3 2.17 -21.46 5.82
CA GLN A 3 2.98 -22.31 4.95
C GLN A 3 4.38 -21.72 4.70
N ILE A 4 4.46 -20.40 4.46
CA ILE A 4 5.74 -19.69 4.32
C ILE A 4 6.54 -19.82 5.62
N GLU A 5 5.87 -19.69 6.78
CA GLU A 5 6.51 -19.88 8.08
C GLU A 5 7.12 -21.28 8.23
N ARG A 6 6.36 -22.34 7.91
CA ARG A 6 6.82 -23.73 8.02
C ARG A 6 7.97 -24.05 7.08
N GLU A 7 7.95 -23.48 5.87
CA GLU A 7 8.94 -23.75 4.84
C GLU A 7 10.18 -22.85 4.91
N ARG A 8 10.19 -21.81 5.76
CA ARG A 8 11.25 -20.79 5.75
C ARG A 8 12.65 -21.35 5.99
N THR A 9 12.80 -22.30 6.92
CA THR A 9 14.11 -22.88 7.24
C THR A 9 14.58 -23.85 6.16
N SER A 10 13.68 -24.68 5.63
CA SER A 10 14.03 -25.69 4.63
C SER A 10 14.30 -25.08 3.26
N ARG A 11 13.57 -24.02 2.89
CA ARG A 11 13.71 -23.31 1.61
C ARG A 11 14.58 -22.05 1.70
N ARG A 12 15.14 -21.74 2.89
CA ARG A 12 15.89 -20.50 3.17
C ARG A 12 15.16 -19.24 2.69
N LEU A 13 13.84 -19.22 2.88
CA LEU A 13 13.01 -18.07 2.50
C LEU A 13 13.18 -16.99 3.58
N SER A 14 14.03 -16.01 3.29
CA SER A 14 14.12 -14.77 4.07
C SER A 14 13.32 -13.68 3.39
N GLY A 15 12.50 -12.96 4.14
CA GLY A 15 11.74 -11.80 3.67
C GLY A 15 10.25 -12.04 3.56
N GLY A 16 9.56 -11.04 3.03
CA GLY A 16 8.12 -11.04 2.82
C GLY A 16 7.74 -10.42 1.49
N CYS A 17 6.44 -10.37 1.24
CA CYS A 17 5.89 -9.75 0.05
C CYS A 17 4.52 -9.11 0.33
N CYS A 18 4.24 -8.05 -0.40
CA CYS A 18 2.88 -7.58 -0.61
C CYS A 18 2.12 -8.57 -1.50
N ALA A 19 0.80 -8.65 -1.33
CA ALA A 19 -0.06 -9.49 -2.13
C ALA A 19 -1.34 -8.73 -2.50
N LEU A 20 -1.56 -8.56 -3.81
CA LEU A 20 -2.79 -8.05 -4.39
C LEU A 20 -3.33 -9.11 -5.35
N ALA A 21 -4.53 -9.62 -5.07
CA ALA A 21 -5.16 -10.68 -5.85
C ALA A 21 -6.55 -10.24 -6.30
N ALA A 22 -6.88 -10.51 -7.55
CA ALA A 22 -8.24 -10.40 -8.08
C ALA A 22 -8.74 -11.80 -8.45
N ILE A 23 -9.90 -12.18 -7.92
CA ILE A 23 -10.54 -13.47 -8.17
C ILE A 23 -11.90 -13.21 -8.79
N TYR A 24 -12.13 -13.74 -9.99
CA TYR A 24 -13.46 -13.79 -10.58
C TYR A 24 -14.17 -15.06 -10.13
N LEU A 25 -15.33 -14.91 -9.49
CA LEU A 25 -16.14 -16.02 -9.02
C LEU A 25 -17.63 -15.63 -9.04
N LEU A 26 -18.46 -16.45 -9.70
CA LEU A 26 -19.92 -16.30 -9.73
C LEU A 26 -20.40 -14.88 -10.12
N GLY A 27 -19.81 -14.30 -11.17
CA GLY A 27 -20.18 -12.96 -11.65
C GLY A 27 -19.62 -11.81 -10.82
N LYS A 28 -18.69 -12.07 -9.88
CA LYS A 28 -18.12 -11.03 -9.01
C LYS A 28 -16.60 -11.05 -9.06
N PHE A 29 -16.00 -9.86 -8.98
CA PHE A 29 -14.59 -9.69 -8.69
C PHE A 29 -14.38 -9.48 -7.20
N TYR A 30 -13.57 -10.36 -6.60
CA TYR A 30 -13.06 -10.22 -5.26
C TYR A 30 -11.62 -9.72 -5.33
N VAL A 31 -11.39 -8.49 -4.88
CA VAL A 31 -10.06 -7.88 -4.86
C VAL A 31 -9.55 -7.88 -3.42
N ALA A 32 -8.55 -8.71 -3.16
CA ALA A 32 -7.94 -8.88 -1.85
C ALA A 32 -6.56 -8.23 -1.83
N ASN A 33 -6.32 -7.30 -0.90
CA ASN A 33 -5.04 -6.60 -0.76
C ASN A 33 -4.42 -6.76 0.63
N ALA A 34 -3.14 -7.11 0.67
CA ALA A 34 -2.27 -7.12 1.83
C ALA A 34 -0.91 -6.50 1.46
N GLY A 35 -0.80 -5.18 1.58
CA GLY A 35 0.40 -4.42 1.22
C GLY A 35 0.07 -3.02 0.72
N ASP A 36 1.01 -2.41 0.01
CA ASP A 36 0.94 -1.10 -0.63
C ASP A 36 0.77 -1.17 -2.16
N SER A 37 0.59 -2.38 -2.71
CA SER A 37 0.00 -2.51 -4.05
C SER A 37 -1.45 -2.03 -4.05
N ARG A 38 -1.96 -1.59 -5.21
CA ARG A 38 -3.31 -1.01 -5.31
C ARG A 38 -4.04 -1.41 -6.60
N ALA A 39 -5.36 -1.42 -6.51
CA ALA A 39 -6.26 -1.73 -7.62
C ALA A 39 -7.39 -0.71 -7.73
N ILE A 40 -7.75 -0.36 -8.96
CA ILE A 40 -8.90 0.49 -9.28
C ILE A 40 -9.66 -0.11 -10.47
N ILE A 41 -10.98 0.06 -10.49
CA ILE A 41 -11.78 -0.09 -11.70
C ILE A 41 -11.94 1.27 -12.35
N ILE A 42 -11.85 1.31 -13.67
CA ILE A 42 -12.25 2.44 -14.49
C ILE A 42 -13.45 1.96 -15.30
N ARG A 43 -14.62 2.53 -15.04
CA ARG A 43 -15.87 2.19 -15.71
C ARG A 43 -16.56 3.45 -16.19
N ASN A 44 -16.79 3.59 -17.49
CA ASN A 44 -17.46 4.74 -18.09
C ASN A 44 -16.88 6.09 -17.60
N GLY A 45 -15.55 6.17 -17.51
CA GLY A 45 -14.81 7.32 -16.97
C GLY A 45 -14.86 7.51 -15.45
N GLU A 46 -15.65 6.72 -14.72
CA GLU A 46 -15.67 6.69 -13.26
C GLU A 46 -14.54 5.82 -12.71
N ILE A 47 -13.86 6.31 -11.68
CA ILE A 47 -12.81 5.57 -10.98
C ILE A 47 -13.37 5.01 -9.68
N ILE A 48 -13.33 3.68 -9.55
CA ILE A 48 -13.85 2.94 -8.40
C ILE A 48 -12.66 2.27 -7.69
N PRO A 49 -12.26 2.73 -6.49
CA PRO A 49 -11.16 2.12 -5.75
C PRO A 49 -11.49 0.70 -5.30
N MET A 50 -10.72 -0.29 -5.76
CA MET A 50 -10.90 -1.70 -5.42
C MET A 50 -9.94 -2.18 -4.32
N SER A 51 -8.97 -1.37 -3.94
CA SER A 51 -8.21 -1.54 -2.71
C SER A 51 -7.66 -0.21 -2.20
N ARG A 52 -7.02 -0.24 -1.03
CA ARG A 52 -6.23 0.86 -0.46
C ARG A 52 -4.87 0.33 -0.01
N GLU A 53 -3.90 1.21 0.14
CA GLU A 53 -2.56 0.89 0.61
C GLU A 53 -2.55 0.68 2.13
N PHE A 54 -1.73 -0.27 2.60
CA PHE A 54 -1.59 -0.62 4.02
C PHE A 54 -0.22 -0.20 4.57
N THR A 55 -0.04 1.11 4.69
CA THR A 55 1.16 1.77 5.22
C THR A 55 1.06 2.04 6.73
N PRO A 56 2.17 2.38 7.41
CA PRO A 56 2.17 2.77 8.81
C PRO A 56 1.20 3.90 9.14
N GLU A 57 1.06 4.87 8.24
CA GLU A 57 0.17 6.02 8.43
C GLU A 57 -1.29 5.65 8.26
N THR A 58 -1.64 4.91 7.20
CA THR A 58 -3.02 4.50 6.91
C THR A 58 -3.57 3.52 7.94
N GLU A 59 -2.71 2.70 8.55
CA GLU A 59 -3.09 1.73 9.58
C GLU A 59 -2.66 2.17 11.00
N ARG A 60 -2.36 3.46 11.20
CA ARG A 60 -1.88 4.02 12.47
C ARG A 60 -2.71 3.56 13.68
N GLN A 61 -4.03 3.72 13.59
CA GLN A 61 -4.93 3.36 14.71
C GLN A 61 -4.86 1.88 15.04
N ARG A 62 -4.82 1.00 14.02
CA ARG A 62 -4.69 -0.46 14.22
C ARG A 62 -3.38 -0.79 14.92
N LEU A 63 -2.27 -0.20 14.46
CA LEU A 63 -0.94 -0.42 15.04
C LEU A 63 -0.88 0.04 16.50
N GLN A 64 -1.35 1.26 16.78
CA GLN A 64 -1.36 1.81 18.14
C GLN A 64 -2.29 1.01 19.05
N PHE A 65 -3.47 0.59 18.58
CA PHE A 65 -4.39 -0.23 19.36
C PHE A 65 -3.77 -1.58 19.74
N LEU A 66 -3.09 -2.24 18.81
CA LEU A 66 -2.36 -3.48 19.09
C LEU A 66 -1.26 -3.25 20.12
N ALA A 67 -0.48 -2.18 19.97
CA ALA A 67 0.60 -1.82 20.89
C ALA A 67 0.10 -1.42 22.29
N PHE A 68 -1.07 -0.79 22.37
CA PHE A 68 -1.77 -0.48 23.62
C PHE A 68 -2.22 -1.76 24.33
N LEU A 69 -2.82 -2.70 23.59
CA LEU A 69 -3.28 -3.99 24.15
C LEU A 69 -2.13 -4.93 24.54
N ARG A 70 -1.01 -4.87 23.81
CA ARG A 70 0.14 -5.78 23.96
C ARG A 70 1.46 -4.97 24.08
N PRO A 71 1.63 -4.20 25.18
CA PRO A 71 2.78 -3.32 25.34
C PRO A 71 4.14 -4.03 25.39
N GLU A 72 4.17 -5.34 25.68
CA GLU A 72 5.37 -6.17 25.61
C GLU A 72 5.96 -6.26 24.20
N LEU A 73 5.14 -6.08 23.15
CA LEU A 73 5.60 -6.06 21.76
C LEU A 73 6.49 -4.84 21.46
N LEU A 74 6.46 -3.80 22.30
CA LEU A 74 7.26 -2.59 22.13
C LEU A 74 8.65 -2.70 22.77
N GLY A 75 8.96 -3.81 23.46
CA GLY A 75 10.27 -4.07 24.09
C GLY A 75 10.73 -3.02 25.12
N LYS A 76 9.81 -2.19 25.63
CA LYS A 76 10.09 -0.99 26.45
C LYS A 76 10.91 0.11 25.75
N GLU A 77 11.29 -0.09 24.49
CA GLU A 77 12.03 0.86 23.66
C GLU A 77 11.09 1.82 22.92
N PHE A 78 9.88 1.34 22.58
CA PHE A 78 8.90 2.07 21.80
C PHE A 78 7.66 2.47 22.63
N THR A 79 6.93 3.47 22.14
CA THR A 79 5.64 3.90 22.66
C THR A 79 4.59 3.87 21.55
N HIS A 80 3.37 3.48 21.91
CA HIS A 80 2.20 3.58 21.03
C HIS A 80 1.69 5.02 20.92
N LEU A 81 2.02 5.89 21.87
CA LEU A 81 1.66 7.30 21.80
C LEU A 81 2.44 7.99 20.69
N GLU A 82 1.74 8.88 19.99
CA GLU A 82 2.36 9.71 18.97
C GLU A 82 2.43 11.15 19.42
N PHE A 83 3.53 11.80 19.07
CA PHE A 83 3.81 13.21 19.34
C PHE A 83 4.14 13.90 18.01
N PRO A 84 3.89 15.23 17.86
CA PRO A 84 4.22 15.95 16.63
C PRO A 84 5.71 15.93 16.28
N ARG A 85 6.57 15.62 17.25
CA ARG A 85 8.00 15.39 17.07
C ARG A 85 8.53 14.56 18.23
N ARG A 86 9.76 14.06 18.07
CA ARG A 86 10.47 13.35 19.14
C ARG A 86 10.57 14.20 20.41
N VAL A 87 10.10 13.62 21.51
CA VAL A 87 10.16 14.19 22.85
C VAL A 87 11.60 14.16 23.36
N GLN A 88 12.04 15.25 23.98
CA GLN A 88 13.39 15.40 24.53
C GLN A 88 13.38 15.37 26.07
N PRO A 89 14.45 14.91 26.75
CA PRO A 89 14.50 14.86 28.21
C PRO A 89 14.23 16.21 28.90
N LYS A 90 14.63 17.32 28.28
CA LYS A 90 14.37 18.69 28.79
C LYS A 90 12.88 19.08 28.84
N GLU A 91 12.00 18.26 28.26
CA GLU A 91 10.56 18.49 28.16
C GLU A 91 9.76 17.74 29.23
N LEU A 92 10.43 16.94 30.06
CA LEU A 92 9.80 16.28 31.20
C LEU A 92 9.02 17.28 32.06
N GLY A 93 7.77 16.95 32.36
CA GLY A 93 6.85 17.79 33.11
C GLY A 93 6.23 18.96 32.33
N ARG A 94 6.61 19.21 31.08
CA ARG A 94 5.97 20.22 30.22
C ARG A 94 4.76 19.65 29.51
N LYS A 95 3.83 20.50 29.06
CA LYS A 95 2.70 20.10 28.23
C LYS A 95 3.14 19.97 26.76
N MET A 96 2.72 18.90 26.11
CA MET A 96 2.90 18.69 24.67
C MET A 96 1.65 18.05 24.08
N LEU A 97 1.42 18.29 22.79
CA LEU A 97 0.40 17.59 22.02
C LEU A 97 0.77 16.12 21.90
N TYR A 98 -0.21 15.24 22.08
CA TYR A 98 -0.09 13.81 21.83
C TYR A 98 -1.39 13.30 21.19
N ARG A 99 -1.30 12.14 20.54
CA ARG A 99 -2.48 11.38 20.12
C ARG A 99 -2.29 9.91 20.39
N ASP A 100 -3.41 9.26 20.67
CA ASP A 100 -3.50 7.85 21.02
C ASP A 100 -4.35 7.05 20.02
N GLN A 101 -4.51 5.74 20.21
CA GLN A 101 -5.21 4.86 19.25
C GLN A 101 -6.64 5.30 18.92
N ASN A 102 -7.36 5.86 19.90
CA ASN A 102 -8.78 6.24 19.75
C ASN A 102 -8.96 7.70 19.31
N MET A 103 -7.86 8.42 19.05
CA MET A 103 -7.89 9.85 18.77
C MET A 103 -7.72 10.12 17.28
N ASN A 104 -8.58 10.97 16.72
CA ASN A 104 -8.42 11.51 15.36
C ASN A 104 -7.63 12.83 15.35
N GLY A 105 -7.61 13.55 16.47
CA GLY A 105 -6.88 14.81 16.65
C GLY A 105 -5.87 14.74 17.80
N TRP A 106 -5.33 15.90 18.15
CA TRP A 106 -4.34 16.05 19.23
C TRP A 106 -5.00 16.49 20.54
N ALA A 107 -4.47 16.03 21.67
CA ALA A 107 -4.75 16.57 22.99
C ALA A 107 -3.45 16.95 23.70
N TYR A 108 -3.53 17.73 24.77
CA TYR A 108 -2.36 18.02 25.61
C TYR A 108 -2.20 16.97 26.71
N LYS A 109 -0.98 16.47 26.91
CA LYS A 109 -0.57 15.77 28.14
C LYS A 109 0.67 16.39 28.73
N LYS A 110 0.91 16.13 30.01
CA LYS A 110 2.19 16.38 30.66
C LYS A 110 3.15 15.25 30.27
N ILE A 111 4.36 15.61 29.85
CA ILE A 111 5.38 14.66 29.42
C ILE A 111 5.98 13.93 30.62
N GLU A 112 6.11 12.62 30.48
CA GLU A 112 6.65 11.66 31.46
C GLU A 112 7.84 10.90 30.85
N GLU A 113 8.61 10.20 31.69
CA GLU A 113 9.80 9.46 31.25
C GLU A 113 9.48 8.39 30.19
N ALA A 114 8.31 7.76 30.28
CA ALA A 114 7.85 6.78 29.30
C ALA A 114 7.60 7.37 27.90
N ASP A 115 7.42 8.70 27.78
CA ASP A 115 7.21 9.39 26.51
C ASP A 115 8.52 9.65 25.75
N LEU A 116 9.68 9.42 26.39
CA LEU A 116 10.99 9.55 25.75
C LEU A 116 11.33 8.36 24.83
N LYS A 117 10.52 7.29 24.89
CA LYS A 117 10.61 6.11 24.03
C LYS A 117 10.39 6.48 22.57
N PHE A 118 10.90 5.66 21.67
CA PHE A 118 10.74 5.88 20.24
C PHE A 118 9.27 5.68 19.80
N PRO A 119 8.77 6.45 18.84
CA PRO A 119 7.41 6.25 18.36
C PRO A 119 7.30 4.93 17.59
N LEU A 120 6.15 4.26 17.73
CA LEU A 120 5.84 3.04 16.97
C LEU A 120 5.90 3.26 15.46
N ILE A 121 5.51 4.45 14.98
CA ILE A 121 5.59 4.85 13.57
C ILE A 121 6.63 5.95 13.47
N TYR A 122 7.66 5.71 12.66
CA TYR A 122 8.77 6.62 12.48
C TYR A 122 8.86 7.09 11.03
N GLY A 123 8.99 8.40 10.81
CA GLY A 123 8.99 9.01 9.48
C GLY A 123 7.59 9.38 9.01
N GLU A 124 7.52 9.96 7.82
CA GLU A 124 6.29 10.51 7.24
C GLU A 124 6.20 10.12 5.75
N GLY A 125 4.97 10.00 5.25
CA GLY A 125 4.66 9.58 3.89
C GLY A 125 5.34 8.25 3.55
N LYS A 126 5.96 8.19 2.37
CA LYS A 126 6.69 6.99 1.89
C LYS A 126 7.88 6.57 2.73
N LYS A 127 8.37 7.44 3.61
CA LYS A 127 9.47 7.14 4.55
C LYS A 127 8.96 6.67 5.91
N ALA A 128 7.65 6.62 6.13
CA ALA A 128 7.08 6.08 7.35
C ALA A 128 7.42 4.58 7.47
N ARG A 129 7.81 4.17 8.66
CA ARG A 129 8.20 2.79 8.98
C ARG A 129 7.65 2.38 10.35
N VAL A 130 7.17 1.15 10.47
CA VAL A 130 6.88 0.56 11.79
C VAL A 130 8.21 0.28 12.49
N MET A 131 8.41 0.86 13.67
CA MET A 131 9.62 0.76 14.49
C MET A 131 10.91 0.97 13.67
N ALA A 132 10.90 1.97 12.78
CA ALA A 132 11.99 2.29 11.86
C ALA A 132 12.47 1.13 10.96
N THR A 133 11.64 0.09 10.76
CA THR A 133 12.04 -1.16 10.10
C THR A 133 11.32 -1.41 8.78
N ILE A 134 9.99 -1.48 8.76
CA ILE A 134 9.21 -1.89 7.57
C ILE A 134 8.22 -0.80 7.10
N GLY A 135 8.09 -0.61 5.79
CA GLY A 135 7.23 0.41 5.15
C GLY A 135 5.78 -0.01 4.91
N VAL A 136 5.48 -1.29 5.12
CA VAL A 136 4.14 -1.87 5.00
C VAL A 136 3.69 -2.49 6.32
N THR A 137 2.38 -2.56 6.49
CA THR A 137 1.76 -3.09 7.72
C THR A 137 0.92 -4.33 7.48
N ARG A 138 0.76 -4.70 6.20
CA ARG A 138 0.20 -5.97 5.79
C ARG A 138 1.07 -6.61 4.73
N GLY A 139 1.15 -7.94 4.74
CA GLY A 139 1.98 -8.72 3.85
C GLY A 139 2.16 -10.15 4.33
N LEU A 140 2.71 -10.98 3.46
CA LEU A 140 3.04 -12.38 3.75
C LEU A 140 4.54 -12.50 4.04
N GLY A 141 4.94 -13.51 4.82
CA GLY A 141 6.35 -13.71 5.17
C GLY A 141 6.83 -12.77 6.26
N ASP A 142 8.12 -12.42 6.25
CA ASP A 142 8.81 -11.60 7.27
C ASP A 142 8.65 -12.13 8.70
N HIS A 143 8.61 -13.46 8.85
CA HIS A 143 8.44 -14.14 10.14
C HIS A 143 9.57 -13.86 11.13
N ASP A 144 10.81 -13.78 10.63
CA ASP A 144 12.00 -13.56 11.45
C ASP A 144 12.47 -12.08 11.41
N LEU A 145 11.68 -11.17 10.82
CA LEU A 145 12.03 -9.76 10.71
C LEU A 145 11.99 -9.09 12.08
N LYS A 146 13.12 -8.48 12.45
CA LYS A 146 13.32 -7.80 13.74
C LYS A 146 13.70 -6.35 13.54
N VAL A 147 13.39 -5.55 14.55
CA VAL A 147 13.92 -4.18 14.67
C VAL A 147 15.44 -4.23 14.70
N PHE A 148 16.09 -3.33 13.96
CA PHE A 148 17.55 -3.29 13.85
C PHE A 148 18.21 -3.21 15.24
N SER A 149 19.16 -4.10 15.51
CA SER A 149 19.88 -4.20 16.79
C SER A 149 19.01 -4.42 18.03
N SER A 150 17.80 -4.97 17.86
CA SER A 150 16.90 -5.36 18.96
C SER A 150 16.37 -6.79 18.75
N ASN A 151 15.74 -7.35 19.78
CA ASN A 151 15.05 -8.65 19.74
C ASN A 151 13.53 -8.52 19.51
N ILE A 152 13.06 -7.30 19.25
CA ILE A 152 11.65 -7.02 18.94
C ILE A 152 11.35 -7.50 17.52
N HIS A 153 10.39 -8.41 17.38
CA HIS A 153 9.91 -8.86 16.08
C HIS A 153 8.87 -7.88 15.53
N ILE A 154 8.82 -7.74 14.21
CA ILE A 154 7.84 -6.90 13.54
C ILE A 154 6.45 -7.53 13.55
N LYS A 155 6.32 -8.85 13.35
CA LYS A 155 5.06 -9.52 13.65
C LYS A 155 4.79 -9.45 15.16
N PRO A 156 3.55 -9.13 15.58
CA PRO A 156 2.30 -9.14 14.81
C PRO A 156 1.85 -7.79 14.22
N PHE A 157 2.69 -6.73 14.21
CA PHE A 157 2.32 -5.46 13.57
C PHE A 157 2.14 -5.59 12.04
N LEU A 158 2.94 -6.46 11.41
CA LEU A 158 2.75 -6.92 10.03
C LEU A 158 1.69 -8.04 9.98
N SER A 159 0.49 -7.69 9.52
CA SER A 159 -0.63 -8.63 9.41
C SER A 159 -0.66 -9.33 8.05
N CYS A 160 -0.88 -10.64 8.03
CA CYS A 160 -1.10 -11.38 6.79
C CYS A 160 -2.57 -11.38 6.30
N PHE A 161 -3.48 -10.73 7.04
CA PHE A 161 -4.90 -10.69 6.69
C PHE A 161 -5.19 -9.59 5.66
N PRO A 162 -5.65 -9.95 4.44
CA PRO A 162 -6.00 -8.97 3.43
C PRO A 162 -7.31 -8.24 3.77
N GLU A 163 -7.47 -7.03 3.23
CA GLU A 163 -8.80 -6.43 3.06
C GLU A 163 -9.37 -6.87 1.72
N VAL A 164 -10.64 -7.26 1.68
CA VAL A 164 -11.32 -7.71 0.46
C VAL A 164 -12.42 -6.72 0.11
N ARG A 165 -12.42 -6.24 -1.14
CA ARG A 165 -13.54 -5.53 -1.75
C ARG A 165 -14.17 -6.40 -2.83
N VAL A 166 -15.48 -6.30 -2.95
CA VAL A 166 -16.26 -7.08 -3.91
C VAL A 166 -16.90 -6.13 -4.90
N TYR A 167 -16.75 -6.42 -6.18
CA TYR A 167 -17.42 -5.74 -7.27
C TYR A 167 -18.32 -6.73 -7.99
N ASP A 168 -19.63 -6.47 -8.02
CA ASP A 168 -20.60 -7.31 -8.70
C ASP A 168 -20.70 -6.88 -10.16
N LEU A 169 -20.25 -7.72 -11.09
CA LEU A 169 -20.29 -7.42 -12.52
C LEU A 169 -21.74 -7.43 -13.06
N THR A 170 -22.67 -8.05 -12.34
CA THR A 170 -24.06 -8.16 -12.81
C THR A 170 -24.88 -6.90 -12.53
N GLU A 171 -24.37 -6.00 -11.68
CA GLU A 171 -25.05 -4.75 -11.32
C GLU A 171 -24.94 -3.68 -12.40
N TYR A 172 -24.04 -3.86 -13.38
CA TYR A 172 -23.72 -2.85 -14.38
C TYR A 172 -23.46 -3.48 -15.74
N GLU A 173 -23.70 -2.72 -16.80
CA GLU A 173 -23.20 -3.05 -18.13
C GLU A 173 -21.77 -2.54 -18.26
N HIS A 174 -20.90 -3.35 -18.87
CA HIS A 174 -19.50 -3.01 -19.10
C HIS A 174 -19.20 -2.97 -20.58
N CYS A 175 -18.56 -1.91 -21.02
CA CYS A 175 -18.02 -1.82 -22.38
C CYS A 175 -16.58 -2.34 -22.43
N PRO A 176 -15.99 -2.50 -23.64
CA PRO A 176 -14.62 -2.95 -23.81
C PRO A 176 -13.55 -2.04 -23.18
N ASP A 177 -13.91 -0.79 -22.92
CA ASP A 177 -13.02 0.21 -22.33
C ASP A 177 -13.05 0.18 -20.78
N ASP A 178 -13.98 -0.57 -20.20
CA ASP A 178 -14.07 -0.73 -18.76
C ASP A 178 -13.09 -1.79 -18.27
N VAL A 179 -12.18 -1.40 -17.38
CA VAL A 179 -11.06 -2.23 -16.97
C VAL A 179 -10.82 -2.19 -15.47
N LEU A 180 -10.31 -3.30 -14.93
CA LEU A 180 -9.68 -3.39 -13.63
C LEU A 180 -8.17 -3.27 -13.81
N VAL A 181 -7.57 -2.25 -13.19
CA VAL A 181 -6.12 -2.02 -13.17
C VAL A 181 -5.57 -2.43 -11.80
N LEU A 182 -4.56 -3.31 -11.80
CA LEU A 182 -3.76 -3.65 -10.61
C LEU A 182 -2.34 -3.14 -10.85
N GLY A 183 -1.71 -2.59 -9.82
CA GLY A 183 -0.30 -2.21 -9.89
C GLY A 183 0.43 -2.33 -8.55
N THR A 184 1.75 -2.52 -8.62
CA THR A 184 2.64 -2.35 -7.46
C THR A 184 2.77 -0.87 -7.10
N ASP A 185 3.27 -0.58 -5.90
CA ASP A 185 3.58 0.77 -5.45
C ASP A 185 4.48 1.52 -6.44
N GLY A 186 5.38 0.85 -7.16
CA GLY A 186 6.17 1.43 -8.24
C GLY A 186 5.36 2.19 -9.32
N LEU A 187 4.07 1.87 -9.52
CA LEU A 187 3.13 2.65 -10.34
C LEU A 187 2.56 3.84 -9.52
N TRP A 188 1.91 3.51 -8.41
CA TRP A 188 1.08 4.42 -7.61
C TRP A 188 1.86 5.51 -6.89
N ASP A 189 3.14 5.27 -6.69
CA ASP A 189 4.06 6.20 -6.06
C ASP A 189 4.27 7.48 -6.87
N VAL A 190 4.11 7.42 -8.18
CA VAL A 190 4.42 8.53 -9.09
C VAL A 190 3.25 8.92 -9.98
N THR A 191 2.18 8.12 -9.99
CA THR A 191 0.95 8.37 -10.72
C THR A 191 -0.27 8.29 -9.82
N ASN A 192 -1.18 9.24 -9.98
CA ASN A 192 -2.47 9.21 -9.28
C ASN A 192 -3.57 8.57 -10.14
N ASP A 193 -4.70 8.28 -9.52
CA ASP A 193 -5.83 7.57 -10.13
C ASP A 193 -6.34 8.22 -11.42
N LYS A 194 -6.37 9.56 -11.46
CA LYS A 194 -6.83 10.29 -12.64
C LYS A 194 -5.82 10.21 -13.77
N GLU A 195 -4.53 10.23 -13.46
CA GLU A 195 -3.48 10.05 -14.47
C GLU A 195 -3.54 8.65 -15.08
N VAL A 196 -3.73 7.61 -14.24
CA VAL A 196 -3.92 6.23 -14.72
C VAL A 196 -5.18 6.12 -15.59
N ALA A 197 -6.31 6.67 -15.15
CA ALA A 197 -7.55 6.66 -15.94
C ALA A 197 -7.42 7.40 -17.28
N SER A 198 -6.71 8.53 -17.31
CA SER A 198 -6.43 9.25 -18.55
C SER A 198 -5.61 8.41 -19.53
N VAL A 199 -4.57 7.72 -19.06
CA VAL A 199 -3.75 6.84 -19.91
C VAL A 199 -4.58 5.68 -20.45
N VAL A 200 -5.39 5.05 -19.61
CA VAL A 200 -6.29 3.96 -20.01
C VAL A 200 -7.23 4.44 -21.11
N MET A 201 -7.91 5.59 -20.93
CA MET A 201 -8.85 6.12 -21.90
C MET A 201 -8.16 6.55 -23.20
N GLU A 202 -7.01 7.23 -23.13
CA GLU A 202 -6.20 7.64 -24.29
C GLU A 202 -5.80 6.43 -25.15
N VAL A 203 -5.29 5.36 -24.51
CA VAL A 203 -4.86 4.17 -25.24
C VAL A 203 -6.07 3.41 -25.77
N LEU A 204 -7.09 3.09 -24.96
CA LEU A 204 -8.21 2.26 -25.40
C LEU A 204 -9.03 2.92 -26.52
N THR A 205 -9.17 4.24 -26.53
CA THR A 205 -9.85 4.95 -27.64
C THR A 205 -9.04 5.01 -28.94
N SER A 206 -7.75 4.70 -28.90
CA SER A 206 -6.87 4.70 -30.08
C SER A 206 -6.81 3.36 -30.82
N TYR A 207 -7.49 2.33 -30.30
CA TYR A 207 -7.51 0.99 -30.88
C TYR A 207 -8.95 0.58 -31.22
N GLU A 208 -9.13 -0.52 -31.95
CA GLU A 208 -10.45 -1.12 -32.16
C GLU A 208 -10.93 -1.85 -30.89
N PRO A 209 -12.22 -1.77 -30.49
CA PRO A 209 -12.73 -2.37 -29.25
C PRO A 209 -12.48 -3.88 -29.13
N ASN A 210 -12.45 -4.58 -30.27
CA ASN A 210 -12.25 -6.02 -30.34
C ASN A 210 -10.76 -6.43 -30.38
N ASP A 211 -9.82 -5.48 -30.39
CA ASP A 211 -8.39 -5.76 -30.41
C ASP A 211 -7.87 -6.06 -28.99
N PRO A 212 -7.55 -7.32 -28.65
CA PRO A 212 -7.10 -7.67 -27.29
C PRO A 212 -5.72 -7.08 -26.95
N CYS A 213 -4.92 -6.65 -27.93
CA CYS A 213 -3.60 -6.09 -27.64
C CYS A 213 -3.68 -4.75 -26.88
N ARG A 214 -4.81 -4.04 -27.01
CA ARG A 214 -5.08 -2.75 -26.36
C ARG A 214 -4.79 -2.77 -24.85
N TYR A 215 -5.17 -3.84 -24.15
CA TYR A 215 -4.97 -3.95 -22.70
C TYR A 215 -3.50 -4.14 -22.32
N THR A 216 -2.74 -4.86 -23.17
CA THR A 216 -1.30 -5.01 -22.99
C THR A 216 -0.58 -3.69 -23.25
N VAL A 217 -1.01 -2.93 -24.27
CA VAL A 217 -0.48 -1.59 -24.57
C VAL A 217 -0.76 -0.63 -23.42
N VAL A 218 -1.97 -0.64 -22.83
CA VAL A 218 -2.27 0.14 -21.63
C VAL A 218 -1.29 -0.19 -20.50
N ALA A 219 -1.08 -1.47 -20.20
CA ALA A 219 -0.15 -1.88 -19.14
C ALA A 219 1.28 -1.41 -19.41
N GLN A 220 1.76 -1.55 -20.66
CA GLN A 220 3.08 -1.07 -21.09
C GLN A 220 3.20 0.45 -20.95
N GLU A 221 2.19 1.20 -21.40
CA GLU A 221 2.20 2.66 -21.35
C GLU A 221 2.21 3.16 -19.90
N LEU A 222 1.44 2.52 -19.01
CA LEU A 222 1.46 2.82 -17.58
C LEU A 222 2.86 2.59 -16.97
N VAL A 223 3.54 1.49 -17.33
CA VAL A 223 4.91 1.22 -16.89
C VAL A 223 5.89 2.27 -17.41
N VAL A 224 5.86 2.56 -18.71
CA VAL A 224 6.78 3.51 -19.36
C VAL A 224 6.58 4.92 -18.83
N ARG A 225 5.33 5.39 -18.73
CA ARG A 225 5.03 6.73 -18.19
C ARG A 225 5.45 6.86 -16.75
N SER A 226 5.25 5.84 -15.92
CA SER A 226 5.63 5.86 -14.51
C SER A 226 7.14 5.80 -14.31
N ARG A 227 7.86 5.06 -15.16
CA ARG A 227 9.32 5.05 -15.14
C ARG A 227 9.89 6.39 -15.63
N GLY A 228 9.35 6.93 -16.72
CA GLY A 228 9.89 8.12 -17.38
C GLY A 228 11.26 7.89 -18.03
N MET A 229 12.05 8.95 -18.16
CA MET A 229 13.37 8.92 -18.79
C MET A 229 14.50 9.02 -17.76
N LEU A 230 15.60 8.30 -18.00
CA LEU A 230 16.79 8.42 -17.17
C LEU A 230 17.51 9.74 -17.48
N LYS A 231 17.65 10.61 -16.47
CA LYS A 231 18.49 11.81 -16.51
C LYS A 231 19.64 11.68 -15.51
N GLU A 232 20.59 12.63 -15.49
CA GLU A 232 21.78 12.60 -14.60
C GLU A 232 21.44 12.38 -13.12
N ARG A 233 20.26 12.82 -12.66
CA ARG A 233 19.79 12.70 -11.27
C ARG A 233 18.61 11.74 -11.12
N GLY A 234 18.65 10.62 -11.84
CA GLY A 234 17.68 9.54 -11.78
C GLY A 234 16.52 9.66 -12.80
N TRP A 235 15.53 8.81 -12.62
CA TRP A 235 14.33 8.73 -13.46
C TRP A 235 13.45 9.99 -13.33
N ARG A 236 12.96 10.51 -14.45
CA ARG A 236 12.15 11.74 -14.52
C ARG A 236 10.94 11.57 -15.45
N LEU A 237 9.78 12.01 -14.96
CA LEU A 237 8.55 12.10 -15.74
C LEU A 237 8.62 13.25 -16.76
N ALA A 238 7.67 13.31 -17.68
CA ALA A 238 7.58 14.37 -18.70
C ALA A 238 7.45 15.79 -18.11
N ASN A 239 6.93 15.91 -16.88
CA ASN A 239 6.81 17.17 -16.13
C ASN A 239 8.01 17.45 -15.20
N ASP A 240 9.15 16.77 -15.41
CA ASP A 240 10.38 16.83 -14.61
C ASP A 240 10.27 16.40 -13.13
N LYS A 241 9.10 15.93 -12.69
CA LYS A 241 8.96 15.23 -11.39
C LYS A 241 9.75 13.92 -11.42
N LEU A 242 10.01 13.38 -10.23
CA LEU A 242 10.68 12.08 -10.09
C LEU A 242 9.83 10.98 -10.70
N GLY A 243 10.43 10.21 -11.61
CA GLY A 243 9.87 8.94 -12.07
C GLY A 243 10.12 7.84 -11.04
N SER A 244 9.47 6.70 -11.24
CA SER A 244 9.59 5.57 -10.32
C SER A 244 10.99 5.01 -10.34
N GLY A 245 11.56 4.85 -9.14
CA GLY A 245 12.84 4.16 -8.92
C GLY A 245 12.68 2.67 -8.60
N ASP A 246 11.44 2.19 -8.45
CA ASP A 246 11.12 0.85 -7.97
C ASP A 246 10.77 -0.12 -9.12
N ASP A 247 10.53 -1.38 -8.81
CA ASP A 247 9.96 -2.35 -9.73
C ASP A 247 8.48 -2.02 -10.00
N ILE A 248 8.11 -2.04 -11.29
CA ILE A 248 6.76 -1.67 -11.74
C ILE A 248 6.13 -2.88 -12.40
N SER A 249 5.07 -3.41 -11.80
CA SER A 249 4.22 -4.44 -12.40
C SER A 249 2.79 -3.93 -12.49
N VAL A 250 2.17 -4.08 -13.66
CA VAL A 250 0.81 -3.60 -13.94
C VAL A 250 0.03 -4.70 -14.66
N PHE A 251 -1.21 -4.92 -14.23
CA PHE A 251 -2.17 -5.77 -14.92
C PHE A 251 -3.39 -4.92 -15.29
N VAL A 252 -3.88 -5.08 -16.52
CA VAL A 252 -5.09 -4.44 -17.03
C VAL A 252 -6.02 -5.55 -17.48
N ILE A 253 -7.16 -5.68 -16.80
CA ILE A 253 -8.11 -6.77 -16.99
C ILE A 253 -9.42 -6.17 -17.52
N PRO A 254 -9.88 -6.54 -18.73
CA PRO A 254 -11.18 -6.09 -19.21
C PRO A 254 -12.33 -6.59 -18.35
N LEU A 255 -13.31 -5.73 -18.12
CA LEU A 255 -14.57 -6.07 -17.45
C LEU A 255 -15.64 -6.49 -18.45
N GLY A 256 -15.64 -5.89 -19.65
CA GLY A 256 -16.45 -6.35 -20.78
C GLY A 256 -15.95 -7.71 -21.29
N GLY A 257 -16.87 -8.65 -21.54
CA GLY A 257 -16.54 -9.96 -22.11
C GLY A 257 -16.08 -9.88 -23.58
N PRO A 258 -15.57 -10.96 -24.19
CA PRO A 258 -15.37 -11.00 -25.64
C PRO A 258 -16.74 -11.05 -26.34
N GLY A 259 -17.20 -9.91 -26.82
CA GLY A 259 -18.41 -9.76 -27.63
C GLY A 259 -18.07 -9.08 -28.96
N ASN A 260 -18.95 -9.18 -29.96
CA ASN A 260 -18.85 -8.33 -31.15
C ASN A 260 -19.32 -6.93 -30.74
N TYR A 261 -18.38 -6.08 -30.35
CA TYR A 261 -18.63 -4.67 -30.17
C TYR A 261 -18.54 -4.01 -31.54
N THR A 262 -19.68 -3.55 -32.06
CA THR A 262 -19.83 -2.79 -33.30
C THR A 262 -19.69 -1.31 -33.07
#